data_AF-A0A7Y3I7G7-F1
#
_entry.id   AF-A0A7Y3I7G7-F1
#
_cell.length_a   1.000
_cell.length_b   1.000
_cell.length_c   1.000
_cell.angle_alpha   90.00
_cell.angle_beta   90.00
_cell.angle_gamma   90.00
#
_symmetry.space_group_name_H-M   'P 1'
#
loop_
_entity.id
_entity.type
_entity.pdbx_description
1 polymer ?
#
loop_
_entity_poly.entity_id
_entity_poly.type
_entity_poly.pdbx_seq_one_letter_code
_entity_poly.pdbx_strand_id
1 'polypeptide(L)' 'ALLEAERYGEAEAVFELALEYHPHNGWSLFGLEEALRAQGRDAEADQVHEAFEAAWARSDTWIRGPVF' A
#
# COMPACT_ATOMS: atom_id res chain seq x y z
N ALA A 1 13.95 10.07 0.54
CA ALA A 1 12.69 9.30 0.49
C ALA A 1 11.70 9.92 1.48
N LEU A 2 10.39 9.88 1.23
CA LEU A 2 9.39 10.55 2.12
C LEU A 2 9.26 9.88 3.50
N LEU A 3 9.69 8.62 3.64
CA LEU A 3 9.72 7.86 4.88
C LEU A 3 10.76 8.38 5.91
N GLU A 4 11.78 9.11 5.48
CA GLU A 4 12.83 9.63 6.38
C GLU A 4 12.49 10.98 7.04
N ALA A 5 11.36 11.59 6.68
CA ALA A 5 11.08 12.99 7.02
C ALA A 5 10.07 13.19 8.18
N GLU A 6 9.62 12.13 8.86
CA GLU A 6 8.55 12.21 9.88
C GLU A 6 7.21 12.76 9.33
N ARG A 7 7.12 12.92 8.01
CA ARG A 7 5.96 13.43 7.26
C ARG A 7 4.97 12.32 6.94
N TYR A 8 4.75 11.44 7.92
CA TYR A 8 3.85 10.29 7.76
C TYR A 8 2.43 10.74 7.37
N GLY A 9 1.97 11.90 7.85
CA GLY A 9 0.68 12.47 7.45
C GLY A 9 0.60 12.95 5.99
N GLU A 10 1.70 13.39 5.39
CA GLU A 10 1.69 13.73 3.95
C GLU A 10 1.89 12.49 3.08
N ALA A 11 2.64 11.50 3.57
CA ALA A 11 2.74 10.21 2.92
C ALA A 11 1.37 9.50 2.87
N GLU A 12 0.62 9.53 3.97
CA GLU A 12 -0.76 9.02 4.06
C GLU A 12 -1.65 9.63 2.98
N ALA A 13 -1.69 10.97 2.87
CA ALA A 13 -2.48 11.64 1.83
C ALA A 13 -2.05 11.29 0.40
N VAL A 14 -0.75 11.14 0.14
CA VAL A 14 -0.24 10.73 -1.19
C VAL A 14 -0.61 9.29 -1.50
N PHE A 15 -0.57 8.39 -0.51
CA PHE A 15 -0.95 6.99 -0.67
C PHE A 15 -2.46 6.83 -0.84
N GLU A 16 -3.28 7.58 -0.09
CA GLU A 16 -4.74 7.61 -0.28
C GLU A 16 -5.10 8.11 -1.68
N LEU A 17 -4.48 9.19 -2.15
CA LEU A 17 -4.71 9.68 -3.51
C LEU A 17 -4.30 8.62 -4.54
N ALA A 18 -3.16 7.98 -4.34
CA ALA A 18 -2.70 6.91 -5.22
C ALA A 18 -3.63 5.69 -5.21
N LEU A 19 -4.29 5.39 -4.08
CA LEU A 19 -5.29 4.34 -3.97
C LEU A 19 -6.64 4.75 -4.58
N GLU A 20 -6.95 6.04 -4.62
CA GLU A 20 -8.14 6.55 -5.31
C GLU A 20 -8.02 6.36 -6.83
N TYR A 21 -6.84 6.62 -7.40
CA TYR A 21 -6.56 6.36 -8.81
C TYR A 21 -6.27 4.90 -9.13
N HIS A 22 -5.57 4.21 -8.23
CA HIS A 22 -5.10 2.84 -8.38
C HIS A 22 -5.30 2.05 -7.09
N PRO A 23 -6.53 1.56 -6.81
CA PRO A 23 -6.90 0.92 -5.53
C PRO A 23 -6.19 -0.40 -5.25
N HIS A 24 -5.38 -0.89 -6.19
CA HIS A 24 -4.60 -2.12 -6.06
C HIS A 24 -3.09 -1.86 -6.21
N ASN A 25 -2.64 -0.62 -6.04
CA ASN A 25 -1.22 -0.30 -6.07
C ASN A 25 -0.55 -0.77 -4.76
N GLY A 26 0.05 -1.95 -4.80
CA GLY A 26 0.74 -2.55 -3.65
C GLY A 26 1.85 -1.67 -3.06
N TRP A 27 2.49 -0.81 -3.87
CA TRP A 27 3.56 0.07 -3.39
C TRP A 27 3.03 1.17 -2.46
N SER A 28 1.83 1.69 -2.76
CA SER A 28 1.17 2.69 -1.92
C SER A 28 0.68 2.10 -0.60
N LEU A 29 0.13 0.89 -0.63
CA LEU A 29 -0.34 0.19 0.57
C LEU A 29 0.82 -0.16 1.51
N PHE A 30 1.94 -0.65 0.97
CA PHE A 30 3.13 -0.95 1.77
C PHE A 30 3.74 0.31 2.43
N GLY A 31 3.83 1.41 1.68
CA GLY A 31 4.32 2.68 2.23
C GLY A 31 3.40 3.26 3.31
N LEU A 32 2.09 3.06 3.18
CA LEU A 32 1.09 3.48 4.17
C LEU A 32 1.15 2.63 5.44
N GLU A 33 1.30 1.31 5.33
CA GLU A 33 1.49 0.40 6.47
C GLU A 33 2.71 0.80 7.31
N GLU A 34 3.88 0.98 6.68
CA GLU A 34 5.11 1.40 7.34
C GLU A 34 4.95 2.75 8.04
N ALA A 35 4.27 3.70 7.39
CA ALA A 35 3.99 5.01 7.97
C ALA A 35 3.05 4.94 9.19
N LEU A 36 2.07 4.05 9.18
CA LEU A 36 1.15 3.85 10.30
C LEU A 36 1.85 3.15 11.48
N ARG A 37 2.68 2.13 11.21
CA ARG A 37 3.49 1.47 12.26
C ARG A 37 4.51 2.40 12.87
N ALA A 38 5.17 3.24 12.07
CA ALA A 38 6.09 4.25 12.57
C ALA A 38 5.41 5.32 13.45
N GLN A 39 4.11 5.55 13.26
CA GLN A 39 3.28 6.42 14.11
C GLN A 39 2.69 5.70 15.34
N GLY A 40 2.94 4.40 15.52
CA GLY A 40 2.35 3.59 16.60
C GLY A 40 0.86 3.30 16.41
N ARG A 41 0.33 3.45 15.19
CA ARG A 41 -1.06 3.14 14.81
C ARG A 41 -1.15 1.70 14.29
N ASP A 42 -0.73 0.73 15.12
CA ASP A 42 -0.62 -0.67 14.71
C ASP A 42 -1.93 -1.27 14.19
N ALA A 43 -3.07 -0.91 14.81
CA ALA A 43 -4.39 -1.38 14.38
C ALA A 43 -4.76 -0.94 12.96
N GLU A 44 -4.39 0.28 12.56
CA GLU A 44 -4.64 0.78 11.20
C GLU A 44 -3.63 0.22 10.22
N ALA A 45 -2.38 0.03 10.65
CA ALA A 45 -1.38 -0.65 9.83
C ALA A 45 -1.82 -2.09 9.49
N ASP A 46 -2.39 -2.83 10.43
CA ASP A 46 -2.90 -4.18 10.17
C ASP A 46 -4.07 -4.17 9.17
N GLN A 47 -4.96 -3.18 9.21
CA GLN A 47 -6.03 -3.04 8.19
C GLN A 47 -5.46 -2.74 6.79
N VAL A 48 -4.43 -1.89 6.71
CA VAL A 48 -3.75 -1.58 5.45
C VAL A 48 -2.97 -2.79 4.94
N HIS A 49 -2.40 -3.59 5.84
CA HIS A 49 -1.72 -4.85 5.52
C HIS A 49 -2.68 -5.87 4.89
N GLU A 50 -3.90 -6.04 5.43
CA GLU A 50 -4.91 -6.90 4.82
C GLU A 50 -5.31 -6.43 3.40
N ALA A 51 -5.44 -5.11 3.22
CA ALA A 51 -5.72 -4.52 1.90
C ALA A 51 -4.53 -4.71 0.94
N PHE A 52 -3.30 -4.60 1.43
CA PHE A 52 -2.08 -4.91 0.69
C PHE A 52 -2.07 -6.36 0.23
N GLU A 53 -2.30 -7.32 1.13
CA GLU A 53 -2.34 -8.74 0.79
C GLU A 53 -3.42 -9.05 -0.24
N ALA A 54 -4.62 -8.44 -0.12
CA ALA A 54 -5.69 -8.62 -1.10
C ALA A 54 -5.35 -8.02 -2.47
N ALA A 55 -4.70 -6.85 -2.51
CA ALA A 55 -4.26 -6.21 -3.74
C ALA A 55 -3.08 -6.95 -4.39
N TRP A 56 -2.15 -7.47 -3.58
CA TRP A 56 -1.00 -8.25 -4.02
C TRP A 56 -1.41 -9.63 -4.52
N ALA A 57 -2.34 -10.30 -3.84
CA ALA A 57 -2.93 -11.57 -4.26
C ALA A 57 -3.71 -11.44 -5.58
N ARG A 58 -4.29 -10.27 -5.88
CA ARG A 58 -4.89 -9.97 -7.19
C ARG A 58 -3.90 -9.50 -8.25
N SER A 59 -2.76 -8.95 -7.85
CA SER A 59 -1.71 -8.48 -8.76
C SER A 59 -0.95 -9.64 -9.41
N ASP A 60 -1.06 -10.85 -8.86
CA ASP A 60 -0.81 -12.09 -9.61
C ASP A 60 -1.97 -12.32 -10.60
N THR A 61 -2.00 -11.48 -11.64
CA THR A 61 -2.68 -11.85 -12.88
C THR A 61 -2.08 -13.19 -13.28
N TRP A 62 -2.86 -14.26 -13.12
CA TRP A 62 -2.56 -15.55 -13.72
C TRP A 62 -2.38 -15.34 -15.23
N ILE A 63 -1.14 -15.20 -15.67
CA ILE A 63 -0.80 -15.35 -17.08
C ILE A 63 -0.99 -16.84 -17.36
N ARG A 64 -2.20 -17.20 -17.80
CA ARG A 64 -2.48 -18.53 -18.36
C ARG A 64 -1.80 -18.65 -19.73
N GLY A 65 -0.49 -18.82 -19.67
CA GLY A 65 0.34 -19.30 -20.77
C GLY A 65 0.80 -18.22 -21.76
N PRO A 66 1.97 -18.42 -22.37
CA PRO A 66 2.40 -17.63 -23.51
C PRO A 66 1.44 -17.86 -24.69
N VAL A 67 0.88 -16.77 -25.23
CA VAL A 67 0.41 -16.79 -26.61
C VAL A 67 1.67 -16.82 -27.48
N PHE A 68 1.90 -17.99 -28.08
CA PHE A 68 2.77 -18.14 -29.25
C PHE A 68 1.99 -17.71 -30.50
#